data_AF-A0AAJ7T9R2-F1
#
_entry.id   AF-A0AAJ7T9R2-F1
#
_cell.length_a   1.000
_cell.length_b   1.000
_cell.length_c   1.000
_cell.angle_alpha   90.00
_cell.angle_beta   90.00
_cell.angle_gamma   90.00
#
_symmetry.space_group_name_H-M   'P 1'
#
loop_
_entity.id
_entity.type
_entity.pdbx_description
1 polymer ?
#
loop_
_entity_poly.entity_id
_entity_poly.type
_entity_poly.pdbx_seq_one_letter_code
_entity_poly.pdbx_strand_id
1 'polypeptide(L)'
;MKVHVFGNSPSPAVATYGLRRTAQAGEGEFGEDAKRFVERDFYVDDALKSMPTASEAIDLLQRTQGMLATANLRLHKIASSSAEGIQHVGFILGKAKLAPQPEHTIPRLELCGAVLATEVAELILDELDVKLDAVKFYTDSKVVLGYINNQTRRFYTYISNRVERIRRSTQPEQWNYVPTDQNPADLATRSVPASLLKQTIWLTGPAFLLRCDSGPCTTKETFGLIEPEPDKEIRPQVTTFVTDV
;
A
#
# COMPACT_ATOMS: atom_id res chain seq x y z
N MET A 1 -21.86 21.09 -22.66
CA MET A 1 -20.73 20.27 -22.17
C MET A 1 -19.73 21.20 -21.51
N LYS A 2 -19.44 21.07 -20.21
CA LYS A 2 -18.37 21.84 -19.54
C LYS A 2 -17.10 20.99 -19.59
N VAL A 3 -16.30 21.16 -20.64
CA VAL A 3 -15.02 20.46 -20.83
C VAL A 3 -13.89 21.45 -20.58
N HIS A 4 -12.94 21.06 -19.72
CA HIS A 4 -11.69 21.78 -19.51
C HIS A 4 -10.59 21.11 -20.35
N VAL A 5 -9.97 21.87 -21.25
CA VAL A 5 -8.92 21.38 -22.13
C VAL A 5 -7.58 21.46 -21.40
N PHE A 6 -6.99 20.31 -21.13
CA PHE A 6 -5.64 20.21 -20.54
C PHE A 6 -4.61 20.67 -21.59
N GLY A 7 -3.68 21.56 -21.22
CA GLY A 7 -2.59 22.02 -22.10
C GLY A 7 -2.80 23.34 -22.85
N ASN A 8 -3.89 24.09 -22.60
CA ASN A 8 -3.99 25.48 -23.05
C ASN A 8 -3.23 26.40 -22.07
N SER A 9 -2.58 27.46 -22.54
CA SER A 9 -1.82 28.44 -21.73
C SER A 9 -2.54 29.01 -20.49
N PRO A 10 -3.89 29.17 -20.44
CA PRO A 10 -4.58 29.59 -19.22
C PRO A 10 -4.91 28.44 -18.25
N SER A 11 -4.64 27.17 -18.58
CA SER A 11 -5.02 26.03 -17.72
C SER A 11 -4.38 26.10 -16.32
N PRO A 12 -3.06 26.39 -16.16
CA PRO A 12 -2.48 26.62 -14.84
C PRO A 12 -3.06 27.86 -14.15
N ALA A 13 -3.24 28.96 -14.89
CA ALA A 13 -3.76 30.21 -14.33
C ALA A 13 -5.20 30.07 -13.80
N VAL A 14 -6.05 29.30 -14.49
CA VAL A 14 -7.42 29.00 -14.06
C VAL A 14 -7.43 28.08 -12.83
N ALA A 15 -6.53 27.07 -12.79
CA ALA A 15 -6.37 26.22 -11.61
C ALA A 15 -5.91 27.03 -10.38
N THR A 16 -4.87 27.87 -10.53
CA THR A 16 -4.40 28.77 -9.48
C THR A 16 -5.47 29.77 -9.05
N TYR A 17 -6.25 30.30 -10.00
CA TYR A 17 -7.37 31.19 -9.67
C TYR A 17 -8.44 30.47 -8.84
N GLY A 18 -8.83 29.26 -9.23
CA GLY A 18 -9.79 28.44 -8.47
C GLY A 18 -9.28 28.17 -7.05
N LEU A 19 -8.03 27.75 -6.93
CA LEU A 19 -7.36 27.50 -5.65
C LEU A 19 -7.40 28.74 -4.73
N ARG A 20 -6.96 29.90 -5.24
CA ARG A 20 -6.96 31.16 -4.48
C ARG A 20 -8.37 31.64 -4.15
N ARG A 21 -9.33 31.46 -5.05
CA ARG A 21 -10.71 31.89 -4.82
C ARG A 21 -11.37 31.08 -3.71
N THR A 22 -11.12 29.77 -3.67
CA THR A 22 -11.54 28.91 -2.56
C THR A 22 -10.91 29.37 -1.26
N ALA A 23 -9.61 29.71 -1.27
CA ALA A 23 -8.92 30.20 -0.08
C ALA A 23 -9.49 31.51 0.47
N GLN A 24 -9.84 32.46 -0.40
CA GLN A 24 -10.50 33.70 -0.02
C GLN A 24 -11.89 33.46 0.58
N ALA A 25 -12.66 32.50 0.05
CA ALA A 25 -13.98 32.18 0.57
C ALA A 25 -13.92 31.48 1.94
N GLY A 26 -12.88 30.67 2.18
CA GLY A 26 -12.70 29.91 3.42
C GLY A 26 -11.98 30.65 4.55
N GLU A 27 -11.47 31.87 4.33
CA GLU A 27 -10.67 32.62 5.32
C GLU A 27 -11.35 32.73 6.69
N GLY A 28 -12.65 33.04 6.71
CA GLY A 28 -13.41 33.23 7.95
C GLY A 28 -13.55 31.96 8.80
N GLU A 29 -13.54 30.79 8.17
CA GLU A 29 -13.73 29.50 8.85
C GLU A 29 -12.40 28.80 9.16
N PHE A 30 -11.42 28.90 8.26
CA PHE A 30 -10.19 28.12 8.31
C PHE A 30 -8.95 28.95 8.68
N GLY A 31 -9.09 30.27 8.83
CA GLY A 31 -8.02 31.18 9.28
C GLY A 31 -7.26 31.88 8.15
N GLU A 32 -6.76 33.07 8.46
CA GLU A 32 -5.98 33.92 7.53
C GLU A 32 -4.66 33.25 7.10
N ASP A 33 -4.02 32.52 8.00
CA ASP A 33 -2.76 31.82 7.75
C ASP A 33 -2.90 30.67 6.75
N ALA A 34 -4.03 29.94 6.76
CA ALA A 34 -4.37 28.92 5.77
C ALA A 34 -4.60 29.54 4.39
N LYS A 35 -5.31 30.67 4.32
CA LYS A 35 -5.46 31.43 3.07
C LYS A 35 -4.11 31.89 2.55
N ARG A 36 -3.30 32.50 3.43
CA ARG A 36 -1.97 33.00 3.07
C ARG A 36 -1.08 31.87 2.57
N PHE A 37 -1.16 30.69 3.18
CA PHE A 37 -0.45 29.49 2.71
C PHE A 37 -0.83 29.15 1.27
N VAL A 38 -2.12 29.08 0.95
CA VAL A 38 -2.58 28.84 -0.43
C VAL A 38 -2.15 29.94 -1.41
N GLU A 39 -2.22 31.20 -1.01
CA GLU A 39 -1.94 32.32 -1.92
C GLU A 39 -0.45 32.55 -2.18
N ARG A 40 0.42 32.23 -1.21
CA ARG A 40 1.84 32.65 -1.21
C ARG A 40 2.84 31.50 -1.27
N ASP A 41 2.47 30.33 -0.76
CA ASP A 41 3.41 29.22 -0.57
C ASP A 41 3.20 28.08 -1.60
N PHE A 42 2.22 28.22 -2.52
CA PHE A 42 2.06 27.36 -3.69
C PHE A 42 2.86 27.87 -4.89
N TYR A 43 3.63 26.96 -5.50
CA TYR A 43 4.25 27.12 -6.81
C TYR A 43 3.62 26.11 -7.78
N VAL A 44 2.78 26.61 -8.69
CA VAL A 44 1.97 25.80 -9.61
C VAL A 44 1.11 24.80 -8.83
N ASP A 45 1.50 23.53 -8.79
CA ASP A 45 0.74 22.43 -8.17
C ASP A 45 1.31 22.03 -6.80
N ASP A 46 2.52 22.49 -6.45
CA ASP A 46 3.21 22.12 -5.22
C ASP A 46 3.17 23.24 -4.18
N ALA A 47 3.11 22.88 -2.90
CA ALA A 47 3.15 23.83 -1.80
C ALA A 47 4.31 23.52 -0.85
N LEU A 48 5.04 24.55 -0.42
CA LEU A 48 6.24 24.40 0.40
C LEU A 48 6.20 25.41 1.55
N LYS A 49 6.21 24.90 2.79
CA LYS A 49 6.26 25.74 3.99
C LYS A 49 6.97 25.04 5.16
N SER A 50 7.71 25.82 5.93
CA SER A 50 8.31 25.39 7.19
C SER A 50 7.59 26.08 8.35
N MET A 51 7.30 25.33 9.41
CA MET A 51 6.77 25.84 10.67
C MET A 51 7.72 25.52 11.84
N PRO A 52 7.68 26.27 12.94
CA PRO A 52 8.52 26.03 14.12
C PRO A 52 8.29 24.67 14.78
N THR A 53 7.05 24.18 14.76
CA THR A 53 6.65 22.92 15.40
C THR A 53 5.86 22.02 14.44
N ALA A 54 5.91 20.70 14.66
CA ALA A 54 5.12 19.75 13.89
C ALA A 54 3.61 19.97 14.10
N SER A 55 3.19 20.28 15.32
CA SER A 55 1.80 20.58 15.66
C SER A 55 1.24 21.74 14.84
N GLU A 56 1.97 22.85 14.74
CA GLU A 56 1.55 24.01 13.92
C GLU A 56 1.49 23.67 12.42
N ALA A 57 2.43 22.88 11.92
CA ALA A 57 2.40 22.42 10.53
C ALA A 57 1.19 21.54 10.23
N ILE A 58 0.87 20.60 11.13
CA ILE A 58 -0.27 19.69 11.01
C ILE A 58 -1.58 20.47 11.06
N ASP A 59 -1.73 21.37 12.01
CA ASP A 59 -2.91 22.22 12.15
C ASP A 59 -3.16 23.06 10.90
N LEU A 60 -2.13 23.78 10.41
CA LEU A 60 -2.22 24.57 9.18
C LEU A 60 -2.64 23.71 7.99
N LEU A 61 -2.02 22.54 7.84
CA LEU A 61 -2.28 21.65 6.71
C LEU A 61 -3.68 21.05 6.76
N GLN A 62 -4.16 20.62 7.93
CA GLN A 62 -5.51 20.11 8.13
C GLN A 62 -6.57 21.17 7.85
N ARG A 63 -6.39 22.41 8.33
CA ARG A 63 -7.29 23.53 8.03
C ARG A 63 -7.28 23.86 6.54
N THR A 64 -6.12 23.86 5.90
CA THR A 64 -6.01 24.09 4.46
C THR A 64 -6.69 22.97 3.65
N GLN A 65 -6.55 21.71 4.07
CA GLN A 65 -7.27 20.60 3.44
C GLN A 65 -8.79 20.76 3.58
N GLY A 66 -9.27 21.13 4.76
CA GLY A 66 -10.69 21.44 4.99
C GLY A 66 -11.18 22.58 4.09
N MET A 67 -10.43 23.69 4.04
CA MET A 67 -10.70 24.84 3.20
C MET A 67 -10.84 24.45 1.72
N LEU A 68 -9.89 23.68 1.18
CA LEU A 68 -9.89 23.29 -0.23
C LEU A 68 -10.95 22.23 -0.56
N ALA A 69 -11.27 21.35 0.41
CA ALA A 69 -12.32 20.34 0.25
C ALA A 69 -13.71 20.96 0.00
N THR A 70 -13.97 22.18 0.49
CA THR A 70 -15.23 22.91 0.20
C THR A 70 -15.50 23.11 -1.29
N ALA A 71 -14.44 23.13 -2.11
CA ALA A 71 -14.50 23.26 -3.56
C ALA A 71 -14.13 21.95 -4.30
N ASN A 72 -14.14 20.80 -3.61
CA ASN A 72 -13.66 19.50 -4.12
C ASN A 72 -12.19 19.51 -4.58
N LEU A 73 -11.36 20.41 -4.04
CA LEU A 73 -9.92 20.41 -4.27
C LEU A 73 -9.24 19.60 -3.16
N ARG A 74 -8.47 18.59 -3.54
CA ARG A 74 -7.81 17.68 -2.59
C ARG A 74 -6.30 17.84 -2.67
N LEU A 75 -5.69 18.31 -1.58
CA LEU A 75 -4.25 18.21 -1.40
C LEU A 75 -3.87 16.76 -1.09
N HIS A 76 -2.86 16.27 -1.79
CA HIS A 76 -2.34 14.91 -1.69
C HIS A 76 -0.82 14.94 -1.76
N LYS A 77 -0.16 13.79 -1.49
CA LYS A 77 1.32 13.66 -1.52
C LYS A 77 2.01 14.61 -0.53
N ILE A 78 1.58 14.56 0.72
CA ILE A 78 2.19 15.35 1.80
C ILE A 78 3.55 14.72 2.14
N ALA A 79 4.60 15.53 2.11
CA ALA A 79 5.94 15.17 2.57
C ALA A 79 6.33 16.05 3.77
N SER A 80 6.95 15.45 4.78
CA SER A 80 7.40 16.12 6.01
C SER A 80 8.80 15.65 6.35
N SER A 81 9.65 16.56 6.81
CA SER A 81 10.96 16.22 7.39
C SER A 81 10.86 15.78 8.86
N SER A 82 9.70 15.96 9.49
CA SER A 82 9.42 15.50 10.86
C SER A 82 8.65 14.17 10.86
N ALA A 83 9.06 13.24 11.72
CA ALA A 83 8.40 11.96 11.97
C ALA A 83 7.03 12.12 12.67
N GLU A 84 6.77 13.28 13.28
CA GLU A 84 5.48 13.61 13.90
C GLU A 84 4.44 14.11 12.88
N GLY A 85 4.82 14.21 11.59
CA GLY A 85 3.97 14.73 10.53
C GLY A 85 2.76 13.85 10.18
N ILE A 86 1.91 14.36 9.27
CA ILE A 86 0.72 13.64 8.79
C ILE A 86 1.14 12.39 8.02
N GLN A 87 0.65 11.22 8.45
CA GLN A 87 0.81 9.97 7.73
C GLN A 87 -0.16 9.89 6.56
N HIS A 88 0.34 9.49 5.40
CA HIS A 88 -0.46 9.39 4.18
C HIS A 88 -0.26 8.03 3.52
N VAL A 89 -1.36 7.36 3.20
CA VAL A 89 -1.36 6.13 2.38
C VAL A 89 -1.77 6.51 0.96
N GLY A 90 -0.96 6.09 -0.01
CA GLY A 90 -1.21 6.31 -1.43
C GLY A 90 -1.26 5.01 -2.22
N PHE A 91 -2.23 4.91 -3.13
CA PHE A 91 -2.26 3.85 -4.13
C PHE A 91 -1.20 4.13 -5.21
N ILE A 92 -0.31 3.15 -5.45
CA ILE A 92 0.74 3.25 -6.47
C ILE A 92 0.35 2.44 -7.71
N LEU A 93 0.15 1.14 -7.54
CA LEU A 93 -0.14 0.21 -8.64
C LEU A 93 -1.03 -0.93 -8.17
N GLY A 94 -1.98 -1.31 -9.03
CA GLY A 94 -2.82 -2.50 -8.85
C GLY A 94 -2.67 -3.41 -10.06
N LYS A 95 -2.47 -4.71 -9.80
CA LYS A 95 -2.33 -5.73 -10.86
C LYS A 95 -3.07 -6.98 -10.45
N ALA A 96 -3.92 -7.48 -11.35
CA ALA A 96 -4.63 -8.75 -11.21
C ALA A 96 -4.32 -9.65 -12.40
N LYS A 97 -4.36 -10.96 -12.20
CA LYS A 97 -4.21 -11.99 -13.25
C LYS A 97 -5.38 -12.95 -13.17
N LEU A 98 -5.85 -13.43 -14.32
CA LEU A 98 -6.84 -14.52 -14.38
C LEU A 98 -6.20 -15.83 -13.89
N ALA A 99 -7.02 -16.70 -13.31
CA ALA A 99 -6.56 -18.00 -12.85
C ALA A 99 -5.99 -18.82 -14.04
N PRO A 100 -4.82 -19.46 -13.91
CA PRO A 100 -4.25 -20.30 -14.96
C PRO A 100 -5.13 -21.52 -15.28
N GLN A 101 -5.06 -22.00 -16.52
CA GLN A 101 -5.59 -23.30 -16.89
C GLN A 101 -4.46 -24.35 -17.05
N PRO A 102 -4.66 -25.60 -16.61
CA PRO A 102 -5.81 -26.11 -15.85
C PRO A 102 -5.87 -25.51 -14.44
N GLU A 103 -7.08 -25.50 -13.86
CA GLU A 103 -7.34 -24.88 -12.56
C GLU A 103 -6.38 -25.38 -11.48
N HIS A 104 -5.76 -24.45 -10.79
CA HIS A 104 -4.92 -24.71 -9.64
C HIS A 104 -5.75 -24.77 -8.36
N THR A 105 -5.21 -25.45 -7.34
CA THR A 105 -5.78 -25.43 -6.00
C THR A 105 -5.71 -24.03 -5.40
N ILE A 106 -6.58 -23.72 -4.44
CA ILE A 106 -6.60 -22.42 -3.75
C ILE A 106 -5.21 -22.03 -3.19
N PRO A 107 -4.48 -22.90 -2.46
CA PRO A 107 -3.13 -22.56 -1.97
C PRO A 107 -2.13 -22.20 -3.08
N ARG A 108 -2.24 -22.85 -4.24
CA ARG A 108 -1.39 -22.54 -5.41
C ARG A 108 -1.74 -21.20 -6.03
N LEU A 109 -3.03 -20.82 -6.06
CA LEU A 109 -3.47 -19.52 -6.55
C LEU A 109 -3.03 -18.39 -5.62
N GLU A 110 -3.18 -18.59 -4.30
CA GLU A 110 -2.70 -17.65 -3.28
C GLU A 110 -1.17 -17.46 -3.39
N LEU A 111 -0.41 -18.55 -3.58
CA LEU A 111 1.04 -18.47 -3.78
C LEU A 111 1.42 -17.76 -5.09
N CYS A 112 0.63 -17.93 -6.16
CA CYS A 112 0.80 -17.15 -7.39
C CYS A 112 0.56 -15.64 -7.15
N GLY A 113 -0.40 -15.29 -6.27
CA GLY A 113 -0.61 -13.92 -5.82
C GLY A 113 0.63 -13.34 -5.13
N ALA A 114 1.27 -14.11 -4.25
CA ALA A 114 2.52 -13.70 -3.60
C ALA A 114 3.69 -13.52 -4.59
N VAL A 115 3.82 -14.40 -5.58
CA VAL A 115 4.80 -14.22 -6.67
C VAL A 115 4.52 -12.92 -7.44
N LEU A 116 3.25 -12.66 -7.78
CA LEU A 116 2.87 -11.44 -8.48
C LEU A 116 3.16 -10.17 -7.66
N ALA A 117 2.90 -10.21 -6.35
CA ALA A 117 3.22 -9.11 -5.45
C ALA A 117 4.74 -8.83 -5.43
N THR A 118 5.57 -9.88 -5.47
CA THR A 118 7.02 -9.75 -5.55
C THR A 118 7.47 -9.09 -6.87
N GLU A 119 6.93 -9.55 -8.00
CA GLU A 119 7.21 -8.95 -9.33
C GLU A 119 6.80 -7.47 -9.40
N VAL A 120 5.66 -7.13 -8.79
CA VAL A 120 5.17 -5.74 -8.72
C VAL A 120 6.08 -4.88 -7.84
N ALA A 121 6.53 -5.40 -6.70
CA ALA A 121 7.43 -4.67 -5.82
C ALA A 121 8.78 -4.39 -6.49
N GLU A 122 9.35 -5.36 -7.21
CA GLU A 122 10.57 -5.17 -8.01
C GLU A 122 10.39 -4.05 -9.05
N LEU A 123 9.30 -4.09 -9.82
CA LEU A 123 8.98 -3.03 -10.78
C LEU A 123 8.89 -1.65 -10.11
N ILE A 124 8.21 -1.57 -8.97
CA ILE A 124 8.07 -0.30 -8.24
C ILE A 124 9.43 0.19 -7.72
N LEU A 125 10.27 -0.73 -7.20
CA LEU A 125 11.61 -0.40 -6.70
C LEU A 125 12.55 0.09 -7.80
N ASP A 126 12.46 -0.51 -9.00
CA ASP A 126 13.28 -0.13 -10.15
C ASP A 126 12.88 1.23 -10.73
N GLU A 127 11.60 1.61 -10.63
CA GLU A 127 11.04 2.85 -11.21
C GLU A 127 10.97 4.02 -10.22
N LEU A 128 11.10 3.78 -8.91
CA LEU A 128 11.06 4.84 -7.90
C LEU A 128 12.45 5.46 -7.68
N ASP A 129 12.58 6.74 -8.02
CA ASP A 129 13.78 7.56 -7.72
C ASP A 129 13.91 7.98 -6.23
N VAL A 130 13.24 7.26 -5.32
CA VAL A 130 13.24 7.55 -3.89
C VAL A 130 13.69 6.34 -3.09
N LYS A 131 14.53 6.59 -2.07
CA LYS A 131 14.94 5.53 -1.15
C LYS A 131 13.76 5.15 -0.26
N LEU A 132 13.36 3.88 -0.31
CA LEU A 132 12.37 3.33 0.61
C LEU A 132 13.05 2.87 1.91
N ASP A 133 12.48 3.25 3.04
CA ASP A 133 12.96 2.80 4.36
C ASP A 133 12.61 1.34 4.65
N ALA A 134 11.46 0.87 4.14
CA ALA A 134 11.01 -0.51 4.31
C ALA A 134 10.04 -0.93 3.20
N VAL A 135 10.07 -2.23 2.85
CA VAL A 135 9.09 -2.88 1.98
C VAL A 135 8.44 -4.01 2.76
N LYS A 136 7.11 -3.97 2.89
CA LYS A 136 6.30 -4.96 3.61
C LYS A 136 5.27 -5.55 2.66
N PHE A 137 5.09 -6.87 2.73
CA PHE A 137 4.08 -7.63 2.00
C PHE A 137 3.00 -8.08 2.97
N TYR A 138 1.76 -8.10 2.49
CA TYR A 138 0.60 -8.51 3.28
C TYR A 138 -0.20 -9.54 2.50
N THR A 139 -0.61 -10.62 3.16
CA THR A 139 -1.51 -11.64 2.63
C THR A 139 -2.44 -12.15 3.72
N ASP A 140 -3.66 -12.51 3.35
CA ASP A 140 -4.63 -13.18 4.21
C ASP A 140 -4.47 -14.71 4.20
N SER A 141 -3.58 -15.26 3.38
CA SER A 141 -3.28 -16.68 3.36
C SER A 141 -2.17 -17.03 4.36
N LYS A 142 -2.57 -17.60 5.50
CA LYS A 142 -1.63 -18.19 6.46
C LYS A 142 -0.90 -19.41 5.90
N VAL A 143 -1.47 -20.10 4.90
CA VAL A 143 -0.82 -21.22 4.20
C VAL A 143 0.39 -20.70 3.41
N VAL A 144 0.22 -19.62 2.65
CA VAL A 144 1.32 -18.97 1.92
C VAL A 144 2.40 -18.48 2.89
N LEU A 145 2.02 -17.85 4.01
CA LEU A 145 2.98 -17.42 5.03
C LEU A 145 3.77 -18.60 5.61
N GLY A 146 3.10 -19.73 5.88
CA GLY A 146 3.75 -20.97 6.31
C GLY A 146 4.72 -21.51 5.25
N TYR A 147 4.35 -21.47 3.96
CA TYR A 147 5.26 -21.88 2.88
C TYR A 147 6.51 -20.99 2.78
N ILE A 148 6.33 -19.66 2.88
CA ILE A 148 7.41 -18.68 2.82
C ILE A 148 8.32 -18.74 4.05
N ASN A 149 7.83 -19.18 5.21
CA ASN A 149 8.62 -19.30 6.45
C ASN A 149 9.22 -20.69 6.66
N ASN A 150 8.75 -21.72 5.97
CA ASN A 150 9.20 -23.10 6.17
C ASN A 150 10.68 -23.30 5.80
N GLN A 151 11.49 -23.73 6.77
CA GLN A 151 12.90 -24.07 6.58
C GLN A 151 13.19 -25.57 6.72
N THR A 152 12.18 -26.38 7.05
CA THR A 152 12.39 -27.77 7.53
C THR A 152 11.82 -28.82 6.58
N ARG A 153 10.58 -28.64 6.10
CA ARG A 153 9.91 -29.61 5.22
C ARG A 153 10.25 -29.34 3.76
N ARG A 154 10.32 -30.39 2.95
CA ARG A 154 10.53 -30.25 1.50
C ARG A 154 9.19 -30.13 0.79
N PHE A 155 9.09 -29.25 -0.19
CA PHE A 155 7.91 -29.15 -1.07
C PHE A 155 8.07 -29.96 -2.36
N TYR A 156 6.97 -30.19 -3.06
CA TYR A 156 7.03 -30.56 -4.48
C TYR A 156 7.46 -29.36 -5.34
N THR A 157 7.94 -29.66 -6.55
CA THR A 157 8.63 -28.71 -7.44
C THR A 157 7.84 -27.42 -7.68
N TYR A 158 6.51 -27.52 -7.87
CA TYR A 158 5.67 -26.36 -8.16
C TYR A 158 5.73 -25.29 -7.03
N ILE A 159 5.55 -25.72 -5.78
CA ILE A 159 5.62 -24.83 -4.61
C ILE A 159 7.07 -24.44 -4.36
N SER A 160 8.02 -25.37 -4.45
CA SER A 160 9.45 -25.11 -4.25
C SER A 160 9.94 -23.96 -5.12
N ASN A 161 9.69 -24.01 -6.43
CA ASN A 161 10.16 -22.98 -7.37
C ASN A 161 9.54 -21.60 -7.10
N ARG A 162 8.29 -21.55 -6.61
CA ARG A 162 7.59 -20.29 -6.32
C ARG A 162 8.05 -19.69 -5.00
N VAL A 163 8.22 -20.51 -3.97
CA VAL A 163 8.81 -20.08 -2.69
C VAL A 163 10.24 -19.57 -2.92
N GLU A 164 11.02 -20.27 -3.74
CA GLU A 164 12.35 -19.82 -4.15
C GLU A 164 12.32 -18.49 -4.90
N ARG A 165 11.39 -18.33 -5.86
CA ARG A 165 11.20 -17.06 -6.59
C ARG A 165 10.88 -15.89 -5.65
N ILE A 166 10.06 -16.10 -4.63
CA ILE A 166 9.71 -15.10 -3.63
C ILE A 166 10.94 -14.77 -2.77
N ARG A 167 11.62 -15.80 -2.26
CA ARG A 167 12.80 -15.67 -1.39
C ARG A 167 14.05 -15.12 -2.09
N ARG A 168 14.08 -15.15 -3.43
CA ARG A 168 15.17 -14.52 -4.20
C ARG A 168 15.19 -13.00 -4.06
N SER A 169 14.04 -12.38 -3.82
CA SER A 169 13.88 -10.92 -3.85
C SER A 169 13.27 -10.35 -2.56
N THR A 170 12.87 -11.21 -1.64
CA THR A 170 12.24 -10.81 -0.37
C THR A 170 12.70 -11.74 0.75
N GLN A 171 12.60 -11.26 1.98
CA GLN A 171 12.86 -12.05 3.20
C GLN A 171 11.54 -12.44 3.88
N PRO A 172 11.46 -13.62 4.53
CA PRO A 172 10.25 -14.06 5.23
C PRO A 172 9.71 -13.05 6.24
N GLU A 173 10.58 -12.27 6.90
CA GLU A 173 10.20 -11.24 7.87
C GLU A 173 9.49 -10.03 7.25
N GLN A 174 9.55 -9.87 5.94
CA GLN A 174 8.81 -8.82 5.23
C GLN A 174 7.34 -9.21 4.98
N TRP A 175 6.98 -10.49 5.16
CA TRP A 175 5.64 -11.00 4.89
C TRP A 175 4.79 -11.05 6.16
N ASN A 176 3.64 -10.39 6.11
CA ASN A 176 2.75 -10.19 7.25
C ASN A 176 1.35 -10.72 6.94
N TYR A 177 0.66 -11.15 7.98
CA TYR A 177 -0.76 -11.47 7.88
C TYR A 177 -1.61 -10.20 7.86
N VAL A 178 -2.66 -10.21 7.04
CA VAL A 178 -3.76 -9.23 7.10
C VAL A 178 -5.09 -9.97 7.07
N PRO A 179 -6.09 -9.58 7.89
CA PRO A 179 -7.43 -10.14 7.77
C PRO A 179 -8.03 -9.94 6.37
N THR A 180 -8.79 -10.91 5.86
CA THR A 180 -9.39 -10.87 4.51
C THR A 180 -10.24 -9.61 4.28
N ASP A 181 -11.02 -9.19 5.27
CA ASP A 181 -11.85 -7.97 5.22
C ASP A 181 -11.03 -6.67 5.16
N GLN A 182 -9.75 -6.73 5.51
CA GLN A 182 -8.80 -5.63 5.45
C GLN A 182 -7.78 -5.77 4.30
N ASN A 183 -7.88 -6.83 3.47
CA ASN A 183 -7.00 -7.06 2.33
C ASN A 183 -7.56 -6.40 1.05
N PRO A 184 -6.96 -5.30 0.56
CA PRO A 184 -7.47 -4.65 -0.66
C PRO A 184 -7.38 -5.56 -1.90
N ALA A 185 -6.45 -6.52 -1.94
CA ALA A 185 -6.28 -7.39 -3.09
C ALA A 185 -7.52 -8.29 -3.35
N ASP A 186 -8.28 -8.62 -2.30
CA ASP A 186 -9.53 -9.38 -2.42
C ASP A 186 -10.62 -8.57 -3.15
N LEU A 187 -10.58 -7.24 -3.10
CA LEU A 187 -11.50 -6.40 -3.88
C LEU A 187 -11.19 -6.42 -5.38
N ALA A 188 -9.96 -6.77 -5.79
CA ALA A 188 -9.63 -6.94 -7.21
C ALA A 188 -9.98 -8.32 -7.75
N THR A 189 -10.10 -9.32 -6.87
CA THR A 189 -10.56 -10.66 -7.25
C THR A 189 -12.09 -10.76 -7.22
N ARG A 190 -12.75 -9.89 -6.47
CA ARG A 190 -14.22 -9.77 -6.42
C ARG A 190 -14.72 -8.68 -7.38
N SER A 191 -15.84 -8.94 -8.05
CA SER A 191 -16.46 -7.94 -8.93
C SER A 191 -17.09 -6.80 -8.12
N VAL A 192 -16.35 -5.70 -7.93
CA VAL A 192 -16.88 -4.45 -7.34
C VAL A 192 -17.31 -3.49 -8.45
N PRO A 193 -18.54 -2.94 -8.43
CA PRO A 193 -18.93 -1.89 -9.36
C PRO A 193 -18.00 -0.69 -9.27
N ALA A 194 -17.55 -0.17 -10.42
CA ALA A 194 -16.60 0.94 -10.48
C ALA A 194 -17.07 2.20 -9.71
N SER A 195 -18.39 2.42 -9.62
CA SER A 195 -18.99 3.52 -8.86
C SER A 195 -18.75 3.43 -7.35
N LEU A 196 -18.62 2.21 -6.81
CA LEU A 196 -18.43 1.97 -5.39
C LEU A 196 -16.94 1.91 -5.01
N LEU A 197 -16.03 1.77 -5.98
CA LEU A 197 -14.60 1.57 -5.72
C LEU A 197 -13.99 2.66 -4.82
N LYS A 198 -14.40 3.92 -5.01
CA LYS A 198 -13.94 5.07 -4.18
C LYS A 198 -14.36 4.98 -2.71
N GLN A 199 -15.39 4.20 -2.40
CA GLN A 199 -15.91 4.00 -1.05
C GLN A 199 -15.25 2.78 -0.37
N THR A 200 -14.42 2.03 -1.10
CA THR A 200 -13.71 0.85 -0.59
C THR A 200 -12.28 1.19 -0.17
N ILE A 201 -11.62 0.24 0.49
CA ILE A 201 -10.20 0.33 0.88
C ILE A 201 -9.22 0.18 -0.29
N TRP A 202 -9.69 -0.04 -1.53
CA TRP A 202 -8.83 -0.26 -2.70
C TRP A 202 -7.82 0.88 -2.94
N LEU A 203 -8.28 2.14 -2.84
CA LEU A 203 -7.44 3.32 -3.14
C LEU A 203 -6.79 3.93 -1.90
N THR A 204 -7.33 3.65 -0.71
CA THR A 204 -6.90 4.28 0.55
C THR A 204 -6.10 3.33 1.44
N GLY A 205 -6.11 2.03 1.15
CA GLY A 205 -5.59 1.00 2.02
C GLY A 205 -6.38 0.83 3.33
N PRO A 206 -6.03 -0.19 4.13
CA PRO A 206 -6.61 -0.40 5.45
C PRO A 206 -6.07 0.59 6.49
N ALA A 207 -6.90 0.89 7.50
CA ALA A 207 -6.62 1.94 8.49
C ALA A 207 -5.36 1.69 9.33
N PHE A 208 -4.93 0.44 9.50
CA PHE A 208 -3.71 0.15 10.27
C PHE A 208 -2.43 0.65 9.59
N LEU A 209 -2.43 0.88 8.27
CA LEU A 209 -1.28 1.47 7.57
C LEU A 209 -1.09 2.96 7.91
N LEU A 210 -2.14 3.63 8.39
CA LEU A 210 -2.11 5.03 8.86
C LEU A 210 -1.76 5.15 10.34
N ARG A 211 -1.52 4.03 11.03
CA ARG A 211 -1.08 4.02 12.42
C ARG A 211 0.36 3.54 12.43
N CYS A 212 1.33 4.47 12.44
CA CYS A 212 2.60 4.18 13.11
C CYS A 212 2.27 4.04 14.59
N ASP A 213 1.87 2.84 15.01
CA ASP A 213 2.19 2.46 16.37
C ASP A 213 3.71 2.45 16.43
N SER A 214 4.29 3.51 16.96
CA SER A 214 5.69 3.64 17.37
C SER A 214 6.05 2.73 18.55
N GLY A 215 5.27 1.65 18.75
CA GLY A 215 5.64 0.51 19.55
C GLY A 215 6.26 -0.56 18.65
N PRO A 216 7.02 -1.50 19.22
CA PRO A 216 7.42 -2.69 18.48
C PRO A 216 6.16 -3.44 18.04
N CYS A 217 5.68 -3.23 16.81
CA CYS A 217 4.88 -4.20 16.06
C CYS A 217 5.80 -5.38 15.72
N THR A 218 6.32 -6.05 16.75
CA THR A 218 7.22 -7.18 16.64
C THR A 218 6.98 -8.11 17.82
N THR A 219 5.75 -8.58 17.99
CA THR A 219 5.68 -10.04 17.98
C THR A 219 5.93 -10.41 16.52
N LYS A 220 7.16 -10.84 16.20
CA LYS A 220 7.42 -11.52 14.93
C LYS A 220 6.50 -12.73 14.93
N GLU A 221 5.33 -12.59 14.31
CA GLU A 221 4.43 -13.72 14.14
C GLU A 221 5.18 -14.72 13.28
N THR A 222 5.55 -15.84 13.89
CA THR A 222 6.17 -16.94 13.19
C THR A 222 5.06 -17.78 12.57
N PHE A 223 5.06 -17.90 11.25
CA PHE A 223 4.08 -18.69 10.53
C PHE A 223 4.63 -20.10 10.28
N GLY A 224 4.11 -21.08 11.01
CA GLY A 224 4.38 -22.49 10.76
C GLY A 224 3.55 -23.04 9.59
N LEU A 225 3.91 -24.24 9.12
CA LEU A 225 3.06 -24.98 8.18
C LEU A 225 1.74 -25.37 8.84
N ILE A 226 0.63 -25.13 8.16
CA ILE A 226 -0.71 -25.51 8.61
C ILE A 226 -0.99 -26.92 8.14
N GLU A 227 -1.30 -27.82 9.07
CA GLU A 227 -1.66 -29.22 8.79
C GLU A 227 -0.71 -29.87 7.74
N PRO A 228 0.61 -29.98 8.02
CA PRO A 228 1.59 -30.38 7.02
C PRO A 228 1.55 -31.85 6.61
N GLU A 229 0.80 -32.68 7.34
CA GLU A 229 0.65 -34.11 7.07
C GLU A 229 -0.36 -34.41 5.96
N PRO A 230 -1.58 -33.82 5.96
CA PRO A 230 -2.51 -33.97 4.83
C PRO A 230 -2.17 -33.10 3.61
N ASP A 231 -1.25 -32.12 3.72
CA ASP A 231 -0.92 -31.22 2.63
C ASP A 231 -0.17 -31.95 1.49
N LYS A 232 -0.85 -32.10 0.35
CA LYS A 232 -0.33 -32.76 -0.86
C LYS A 232 0.84 -32.03 -1.50
N GLU A 233 1.10 -30.79 -1.11
CA GLU A 233 2.23 -30.00 -1.61
C GLU A 233 3.51 -30.23 -0.81
N ILE A 234 3.41 -30.85 0.37
CA ILE A 234 4.52 -31.16 1.27
C ILE A 234 4.95 -32.60 1.07
N ARG A 235 6.25 -32.83 0.93
CA ARG A 235 6.80 -34.18 0.87
C ARG A 235 6.78 -34.80 2.27
N PRO A 236 6.42 -36.09 2.39
CA PRO A 236 6.49 -36.79 3.65
C PRO A 236 7.94 -36.82 4.16
N GLN A 237 8.10 -36.72 5.47
CA GLN A 237 9.40 -36.97 6.10
C GLN A 237 9.69 -38.47 6.04
N VAL A 238 10.77 -38.83 5.35
CA VAL A 238 11.25 -40.21 5.29
C VAL A 238 12.38 -40.35 6.29
N THR A 239 12.14 -41.07 7.38
CA THR A 239 13.18 -41.44 8.34
C THR A 239 13.88 -42.70 7.82
N THR A 240 15.14 -42.56 7.41
CA THR A 240 15.97 -43.72 7.06
C THR A 240 16.72 -44.18 8.29
N PHE A 241 16.49 -45.42 8.71
CA PHE A 241 17.29 -46.07 9.74
C PHE A 241 18.47 -46.77 9.07
N VAL A 242 19.68 -46.50 9.53
CA VAL A 242 20.88 -47.24 9.11
C VAL A 242 21.12 -48.33 10.16
N THR A 243 21.23 -49.57 9.72
CA THR A 243 21.67 -50.67 10.58
C THR A 243 23.18 -50.59 10.70
N ASP A 244 23.69 -50.37 11.91
CA ASP A 244 25.12 -50.52 12.18
C ASP A 244 25.50 -52.01 12.03
N VAL A 245 26.47 -52.29 11.15
CA VAL A 245 27.02 -53.63 10.90
C VAL A 245 28.35 -53.79 11.61
#